data_AF-A0A0A1DFN9-F1
#
_entry.id   AF-A0A0A1DFN9-F1
#
_cell.length_a   1.000
_cell.length_b   1.000
_cell.length_c   1.000
_cell.angle_alpha   90.00
_cell.angle_beta   90.00
_cell.angle_gamma   90.00
#
_symmetry.space_group_name_H-M   'P 1'
#
loop_
_entity.id
_entity.type
_entity.pdbx_description
1 polymer ?
#
loop_
_entity_poly.entity_id
_entity_poly.type
_entity_poly.pdbx_seq_one_letter_code
_entity_poly.pdbx_strand_id
1 'polypeptide(L)'
;MLETGRPHMWLDARHLGAEFWERRFPTILATARSYGIDPVTQLIPVAPACHYASGGVRTDLLGRTDLPGLYATGEVACSGVHGANRLASNSLLEGLVFSRRIAEVLPAELPAWREPGADRRTAGLVAGDVRRELQETMSSRVGVLRSAPGLAEAGVVLDKLAGHAAETVDQASWEATNLLTISAALADAAALRQETRGSHWREDFPERDDAHWAGHFDVRMDDGATTVTFAPAPATDGGLA
;
A
#
# COMPACT_ATOMS: atom_id res chain seq x y z
N MET A 1 -10.46 18.05 8.46
CA MET A 1 -10.04 17.21 9.60
C MET A 1 -8.78 17.79 10.25
N LEU A 2 -7.64 17.85 9.55
CA LEU A 2 -6.40 18.45 10.10
C LEU A 2 -6.57 19.93 10.43
N GLU A 3 -7.01 20.75 9.46
CA GLU A 3 -7.26 22.18 9.67
C GLU A 3 -8.25 22.46 10.81
N THR A 4 -9.26 21.62 10.96
CA THR A 4 -10.34 21.81 11.94
C THR A 4 -10.13 21.04 13.26
N GLY A 5 -9.05 20.27 13.39
CA GLY A 5 -8.79 19.39 14.53
C GLY A 5 -9.87 18.34 14.80
N ARG A 6 -10.70 18.01 13.80
CA ARG A 6 -11.83 17.07 13.95
C ARG A 6 -11.42 15.65 13.57
N PRO A 7 -11.85 14.60 14.32
CA PRO A 7 -11.48 13.22 14.07
C PRO A 7 -12.20 12.59 12.86
N HIS A 8 -13.24 13.23 12.34
CA HIS A 8 -13.98 12.81 11.15
C HIS A 8 -14.71 14.00 10.53
N MET A 9 -15.24 13.79 9.33
CA MET A 9 -16.23 14.65 8.69
C MET A 9 -17.61 13.98 8.72
N TRP A 10 -18.66 14.73 8.40
CA TRP A 10 -20.01 14.18 8.30
C TRP A 10 -20.40 13.97 6.84
N LEU A 11 -20.87 12.76 6.52
CA LEU A 11 -21.56 12.46 5.28
C LEU A 11 -23.08 12.60 5.50
N ASP A 12 -23.70 13.54 4.79
CA ASP A 12 -25.15 13.73 4.82
C ASP A 12 -25.81 13.06 3.61
N ALA A 13 -26.49 11.95 3.88
CA ALA A 13 -27.23 11.18 2.88
C ALA A 13 -28.70 10.98 3.29
N ARG A 14 -29.21 11.81 4.22
CA ARG A 14 -30.61 11.77 4.68
C ARG A 14 -31.59 12.16 3.58
N HIS A 15 -31.16 13.03 2.68
CA HIS A 15 -31.93 13.50 1.52
C HIS A 15 -32.29 12.38 0.53
N LEU A 16 -31.65 11.21 0.60
CA LEU A 16 -31.97 10.06 -0.27
C LEU A 16 -33.31 9.40 0.07
N GLY A 17 -33.77 9.51 1.32
CA GLY A 17 -35.02 8.89 1.79
C GLY A 17 -34.92 7.37 2.06
N ALA A 18 -35.82 6.86 2.91
CA ALA A 18 -35.79 5.49 3.41
C ALA A 18 -35.85 4.43 2.30
N GLU A 19 -36.77 4.58 1.34
CA GLU A 19 -36.96 3.62 0.24
C GLU A 19 -35.68 3.49 -0.61
N PHE A 20 -34.99 4.60 -0.87
CA PHE A 20 -33.75 4.57 -1.64
C PHE A 20 -32.65 3.82 -0.91
N TRP A 21 -32.48 4.06 0.39
CA TRP A 21 -31.53 3.36 1.23
C TRP A 21 -31.78 1.85 1.26
N GLU A 22 -33.02 1.44 1.49
CA GLU A 22 -33.42 0.04 1.55
C GLU A 22 -33.22 -0.67 0.21
N ARG A 23 -33.50 0.01 -0.91
CA ARG A 23 -33.39 -0.59 -2.24
C ARG A 23 -31.96 -0.59 -2.80
N ARG A 24 -31.22 0.52 -2.66
CA ARG A 24 -29.94 0.72 -3.34
C ARG A 24 -28.73 0.43 -2.45
N PHE A 25 -28.86 0.58 -1.14
CA PHE A 25 -27.77 0.42 -0.19
C PHE A 25 -28.15 -0.46 1.02
N PRO A 26 -28.84 -1.60 0.84
CA PRO A 26 -29.34 -2.40 1.97
C PRO A 26 -28.22 -2.85 2.92
N THR A 27 -27.06 -3.22 2.36
CA THR A 27 -25.89 -3.64 3.16
C THR A 27 -25.32 -2.48 3.97
N ILE A 28 -25.11 -1.32 3.37
CA ILE A 28 -24.56 -0.14 4.07
C ILE A 28 -25.55 0.33 5.15
N LEU A 29 -26.84 0.34 4.85
CA LEU A 29 -27.91 0.68 5.80
C LEU A 29 -27.88 -0.24 7.02
N ALA A 30 -27.83 -1.55 6.81
CA ALA A 30 -27.77 -2.54 7.89
C ALA A 30 -26.49 -2.39 8.73
N THR A 31 -25.33 -2.22 8.07
CA THR A 31 -24.05 -2.01 8.76
C THR A 31 -24.06 -0.74 9.60
N ALA A 32 -24.49 0.40 9.04
CA ALA A 32 -24.59 1.65 9.80
C ALA A 32 -25.47 1.49 11.04
N ARG A 33 -26.65 0.87 10.89
CA ARG A 33 -27.59 0.61 11.99
C ARG A 33 -27.02 -0.33 13.04
N SER A 34 -26.21 -1.31 12.67
CA SER A 34 -25.52 -2.18 13.63
C SER A 34 -24.50 -1.42 14.50
N TYR A 35 -23.97 -0.30 14.01
CA TYR A 35 -23.14 0.63 14.77
C TYR A 35 -23.94 1.74 15.47
N GLY A 36 -25.28 1.64 15.50
CA GLY A 36 -26.15 2.60 16.17
C GLY A 36 -26.40 3.90 15.38
N ILE A 37 -26.13 3.91 14.08
CA ILE A 37 -26.33 5.07 13.20
C ILE A 37 -27.41 4.74 12.18
N ASP A 38 -28.51 5.48 12.18
CA ASP A 38 -29.53 5.40 11.13
C ASP A 38 -29.27 6.47 10.06
N PRO A 39 -28.66 6.12 8.91
CA PRO A 39 -28.25 7.10 7.89
C PRO A 39 -29.43 7.76 7.15
N VAL A 40 -30.65 7.24 7.35
CA VAL A 40 -31.89 7.85 6.86
C VAL A 40 -32.20 9.15 7.63
N THR A 41 -31.85 9.20 8.92
CA THR A 41 -32.24 10.31 9.82
C THR A 41 -31.04 11.04 10.45
N GLN A 42 -29.87 10.40 10.48
CA GLN A 42 -28.65 10.89 11.12
C GLN A 42 -27.51 11.09 10.11
N LEU A 43 -26.52 11.90 10.49
CA LEU A 43 -25.28 12.06 9.74
C LEU A 43 -24.35 10.88 10.00
N ILE A 44 -23.57 10.47 8.99
CA ILE A 44 -22.60 9.37 9.10
C ILE A 44 -21.20 9.96 9.32
N PRO A 45 -20.47 9.58 10.39
CA PRO A 45 -19.08 10.01 10.56
C PRO A 45 -18.20 9.26 9.56
N VAL A 46 -17.38 9.99 8.81
CA VAL A 46 -16.48 9.45 7.78
C VAL A 46 -15.07 10.04 7.90
N ALA A 47 -14.06 9.22 7.61
CA ALA A 47 -12.67 9.63 7.52
C ALA A 47 -12.00 8.90 6.35
N PRO A 48 -10.94 9.47 5.74
CA PRO A 48 -10.15 8.74 4.76
C PRO A 48 -9.55 7.47 5.37
N ALA A 49 -9.51 6.40 4.58
CA ALA A 49 -8.87 5.15 4.95
C ALA A 49 -7.99 4.67 3.79
N CYS A 50 -6.87 4.01 4.12
CA CYS A 50 -6.10 3.29 3.10
C CYS A 50 -6.98 2.21 2.47
N HIS A 51 -6.97 2.13 1.13
CA HIS A 51 -7.90 1.29 0.39
C HIS A 51 -7.25 0.33 -0.60
N TYR A 52 -6.15 0.75 -1.25
CA TYR A 52 -5.51 -0.06 -2.29
C TYR A 52 -4.00 0.24 -2.40
N ALA A 53 -3.21 -0.81 -2.58
CA ALA A 53 -1.78 -0.69 -2.90
C ALA A 53 -1.55 -0.67 -4.42
N SER A 54 -1.11 0.47 -4.97
CA SER A 54 -0.74 0.55 -6.40
C SER A 54 0.68 0.04 -6.68
N GLY A 55 1.52 -0.08 -5.64
CA GLY A 55 2.83 -0.72 -5.71
C GLY A 55 2.74 -2.20 -5.31
N GLY A 56 3.89 -2.85 -5.17
CA GLY A 56 3.97 -4.28 -4.87
C GLY A 56 5.24 -4.91 -5.42
N VAL A 57 5.26 -6.24 -5.50
CA VAL A 57 6.34 -7.01 -6.12
C VAL A 57 6.42 -6.67 -7.60
N ARG A 58 7.54 -6.11 -8.06
CA ARG A 58 7.76 -5.77 -9.46
C ARG A 58 7.61 -7.02 -10.34
N THR A 59 6.81 -6.91 -11.39
CA THR A 59 6.63 -7.98 -12.38
C THR A 59 6.80 -7.48 -13.80
N ASP A 60 7.16 -8.40 -14.71
CA ASP A 60 7.01 -8.17 -16.14
C ASP A 60 5.53 -8.30 -16.59
N LEU A 61 5.26 -8.08 -17.88
CA LEU A 61 3.90 -8.17 -18.44
C LEU A 61 3.31 -9.59 -18.41
N LEU A 62 4.11 -10.60 -18.06
CA LEU A 62 3.73 -12.01 -17.95
C LEU A 62 3.67 -12.47 -16.48
N GLY A 63 3.83 -11.53 -15.53
CA GLY A 63 3.71 -11.77 -14.09
C GLY A 63 4.99 -12.33 -13.44
N ARG A 64 6.11 -12.38 -14.17
CA ARG A 64 7.40 -12.88 -13.63
C ARG A 64 8.03 -11.83 -12.73
N THR A 65 8.55 -12.25 -11.59
CA THR A 65 9.46 -11.39 -10.79
C THR A 65 10.89 -11.50 -11.33
N ASP A 66 11.83 -10.82 -10.67
CA ASP A 66 13.27 -10.99 -10.94
C ASP A 66 13.86 -12.27 -10.33
N LEU A 67 13.07 -13.03 -9.56
CA LEU A 67 13.43 -14.36 -9.06
C LEU A 67 12.82 -15.44 -9.97
N PRO A 68 13.65 -16.23 -10.70
CA PRO A 68 13.15 -17.27 -11.58
C PRO A 68 12.26 -18.29 -10.86
N GLY A 69 11.09 -18.57 -11.43
CA GLY A 69 10.09 -19.46 -10.84
C GLY A 69 9.16 -18.80 -9.82
N LEU A 70 9.37 -17.52 -9.48
CA LEU A 70 8.45 -16.73 -8.67
C LEU A 70 7.64 -15.79 -9.57
N TYR A 71 6.33 -15.78 -9.34
CA TYR A 71 5.36 -14.95 -10.06
C TYR A 71 4.50 -14.19 -9.05
N ALA A 72 3.98 -13.04 -9.45
CA ALA A 72 3.05 -12.25 -8.64
C ALA A 72 1.90 -11.72 -9.49
N THR A 73 0.71 -11.64 -8.92
CA THR A 73 -0.50 -11.13 -9.59
C THR A 73 -1.52 -10.60 -8.59
N GLY A 74 -2.41 -9.72 -9.06
CA GLY A 74 -3.34 -9.00 -8.19
C GLY A 74 -2.63 -7.91 -7.38
N GLU A 75 -3.24 -7.50 -6.26
CA GLU A 75 -2.80 -6.33 -5.48
C GLU A 75 -1.39 -6.47 -4.86
N VAL A 76 -0.84 -7.68 -4.77
CA VAL A 76 0.54 -7.89 -4.31
C VAL A 76 1.58 -7.52 -5.38
N ALA A 77 1.19 -7.41 -6.65
CA ALA A 77 2.09 -7.15 -7.77
C ALA A 77 2.10 -5.68 -8.17
N CYS A 78 3.27 -5.21 -8.58
CA CYS A 78 3.45 -3.99 -9.35
C CYS A 78 3.70 -4.38 -10.81
N SER A 79 2.62 -4.49 -11.59
CA SER A 79 2.67 -4.76 -13.03
C SER A 79 2.92 -3.51 -13.89
N GLY A 80 2.84 -2.33 -13.25
CA GLY A 80 2.90 -1.01 -13.89
C GLY A 80 1.53 -0.46 -14.34
N VAL A 81 0.46 -1.27 -14.36
CA VAL A 81 -0.84 -0.86 -14.91
C VAL A 81 -1.52 0.28 -14.14
N HIS A 82 -1.27 0.40 -12.83
CA HIS A 82 -1.92 1.40 -11.97
C HIS A 82 -1.16 2.72 -11.88
N GLY A 83 0.12 2.74 -12.28
CA GLY A 83 1.00 3.90 -12.13
C GLY A 83 0.95 4.47 -10.70
N ALA A 84 0.79 5.79 -10.60
CA ALA A 84 0.73 6.50 -9.32
C ALA A 84 -0.67 6.62 -8.72
N ASN A 85 -1.73 6.17 -9.41
CA ASN A 85 -3.09 6.19 -8.89
C ASN A 85 -3.98 5.21 -9.66
N ARG A 86 -4.46 4.17 -8.97
CA ARG A 86 -5.37 3.17 -9.55
C ARG A 86 -6.65 3.82 -10.08
N LEU A 87 -6.97 3.59 -11.35
CA LEU A 87 -8.29 3.89 -11.92
C LEU A 87 -9.33 2.85 -11.47
N ALA A 88 -10.55 3.31 -11.19
CA ALA A 88 -11.61 2.45 -10.66
C ALA A 88 -11.90 1.25 -11.58
N SER A 89 -12.24 0.10 -10.98
CA SER A 89 -12.54 -1.19 -11.63
C SER A 89 -11.38 -1.93 -12.29
N ASN A 90 -10.17 -1.38 -12.33
CA ASN A 90 -9.03 -2.04 -12.98
C ASN A 90 -8.35 -3.13 -12.14
N SER A 91 -8.47 -3.12 -10.80
CA SER A 91 -7.76 -4.07 -9.92
C SER A 91 -8.20 -5.52 -10.10
N LEU A 92 -9.50 -5.78 -10.19
CA LEU A 92 -10.03 -7.14 -10.41
C LEU A 92 -9.62 -7.67 -11.78
N LEU A 93 -9.64 -6.81 -12.79
CA LEU A 93 -9.24 -7.12 -14.16
C LEU A 93 -7.73 -7.41 -14.25
N GLU A 94 -6.89 -6.65 -13.54
CA GLU A 94 -5.46 -6.93 -13.44
C GLU A 94 -5.22 -8.35 -12.92
N GLY A 95 -5.84 -8.70 -11.79
CA GLY A 95 -5.72 -10.04 -11.22
C GLY A 95 -6.08 -11.14 -12.22
N LEU A 96 -7.20 -11.00 -12.91
CA LEU A 96 -7.66 -11.98 -13.91
C LEU A 96 -6.70 -12.08 -15.11
N VAL A 97 -6.31 -10.95 -15.69
CA VAL A 97 -5.49 -10.89 -16.90
C VAL A 97 -4.08 -11.44 -16.63
N PHE A 98 -3.43 -10.99 -15.56
CA PHE A 98 -2.08 -11.41 -15.24
C PHE A 98 -2.04 -12.87 -14.74
N SER A 99 -3.03 -13.32 -13.96
CA SER A 99 -3.13 -14.74 -13.58
C SER A 99 -3.22 -15.66 -14.78
N ARG A 100 -4.00 -15.28 -15.81
CA ARG A 100 -4.08 -16.03 -17.06
C ARG A 100 -2.73 -16.09 -17.78
N ARG A 101 -2.04 -14.96 -17.89
CA ARG A 101 -0.70 -14.90 -18.53
C ARG A 101 0.31 -15.77 -17.80
N ILE A 102 0.31 -15.75 -16.47
CA ILE A 102 1.14 -16.63 -15.65
C ILE A 102 0.83 -18.09 -15.97
N ALA A 103 -0.45 -18.48 -15.99
CA ALA A 103 -0.85 -19.85 -16.30
C ALA A 103 -0.42 -20.32 -17.70
N GLU A 104 -0.31 -19.42 -18.67
CA GLU A 104 0.17 -19.71 -20.03
C GLU A 104 1.68 -19.99 -20.08
N VAL A 105 2.49 -19.29 -19.27
CA VAL A 105 3.97 -19.41 -19.31
C VAL A 105 4.54 -20.39 -18.28
N LEU A 106 3.87 -20.52 -17.12
CA LEU A 106 4.34 -21.31 -15.97
C LEU A 106 4.75 -22.74 -16.34
N PRO A 107 3.99 -23.53 -17.13
CA PRO A 107 4.35 -24.93 -17.40
C PRO A 107 5.71 -25.12 -18.09
N ALA A 108 6.17 -24.14 -18.87
CA ALA A 108 7.43 -24.20 -19.61
C ALA A 108 8.62 -23.58 -18.85
N GLU A 109 8.35 -22.89 -17.73
CA GLU A 109 9.32 -22.03 -17.06
C GLU A 109 9.63 -22.44 -15.61
N LEU A 110 8.89 -23.43 -15.08
CA LEU A 110 9.15 -23.94 -13.74
C LEU A 110 10.58 -24.48 -13.63
N PRO A 111 11.39 -23.97 -12.69
CA PRO A 111 12.72 -24.51 -12.47
C PRO A 111 12.61 -25.95 -11.94
N ALA A 112 13.65 -26.75 -12.22
CA ALA A 112 13.76 -28.07 -11.60
C ALA A 112 13.75 -27.94 -10.07
N TRP A 113 13.06 -28.86 -9.41
CA TRP A 113 13.05 -28.97 -7.96
C TRP A 113 14.47 -29.13 -7.40
N ARG A 114 14.73 -28.45 -6.28
CA ARG A 114 16.00 -28.50 -5.55
C ARG A 114 15.72 -28.58 -4.06
N GLU A 115 16.64 -29.17 -3.32
CA GLU A 115 16.62 -29.12 -1.86
C GLU A 115 16.76 -27.66 -1.38
N PRO A 116 16.02 -27.24 -0.34
CA PRO A 116 16.20 -25.94 0.27
C PRO A 116 17.65 -25.72 0.71
N GLY A 117 18.17 -24.52 0.47
CA GLY A 117 19.47 -24.11 1.01
C GLY A 117 19.43 -24.04 2.54
N ALA A 118 20.59 -24.16 3.18
CA ALA A 118 20.71 -23.94 4.62
C ALA A 118 20.28 -22.51 4.97
N ASP A 119 19.36 -22.37 5.93
CA ASP A 119 18.99 -21.06 6.44
C ASP A 119 20.13 -20.51 7.32
N ARG A 120 20.75 -19.42 6.86
CA ARG A 120 21.85 -18.74 7.56
C ARG A 120 21.42 -17.39 8.12
N ARG A 121 20.14 -17.04 8.01
CA ARG A 121 19.62 -15.75 8.45
C ARG A 121 19.60 -15.71 9.97
N THR A 122 19.82 -14.52 10.51
CA THR A 122 19.61 -14.26 11.94
C THR A 122 18.11 -14.27 12.22
N ALA A 123 17.68 -15.05 13.22
CA ALA A 123 16.29 -14.99 13.67
C ALA A 123 16.00 -13.60 14.25
N GLY A 124 14.90 -12.97 13.85
CA GLY A 124 14.58 -11.60 14.23
C GLY A 124 13.15 -11.24 13.89
N LEU A 125 12.19 -11.87 14.58
CA LEU A 125 10.80 -11.43 14.52
C LEU A 125 10.58 -10.23 15.44
N VAL A 126 9.70 -9.35 15.02
CA VAL A 126 9.23 -8.21 15.81
C VAL A 126 8.05 -8.63 16.68
N ALA A 127 7.96 -8.13 17.90
CA ALA A 127 6.86 -8.45 18.80
C ALA A 127 5.51 -7.99 18.22
N GLY A 128 4.45 -8.78 18.41
CA GLY A 128 3.14 -8.49 17.81
C GLY A 128 2.43 -7.25 18.36
N ASP A 129 2.79 -6.81 19.57
CA ASP A 129 2.18 -5.67 20.26
C ASP A 129 2.56 -4.31 19.65
N VAL A 130 3.63 -4.24 18.85
CA VAL A 130 4.01 -3.02 18.10
C VAL A 130 2.98 -2.60 17.06
N ARG A 131 2.09 -3.52 16.65
CA ARG A 131 1.18 -3.32 15.52
C ARG A 131 0.35 -2.04 15.64
N ARG A 132 -0.09 -1.69 16.85
CA ARG A 132 -0.90 -0.48 17.08
C ARG A 132 -0.07 0.78 16.81
N GLU A 133 1.11 0.89 17.44
CA GLU A 133 2.01 2.05 17.25
C GLU A 133 2.39 2.18 15.77
N LEU A 134 2.71 1.07 15.10
CA LEU A 134 2.97 1.02 13.66
C LEU A 134 1.81 1.61 12.82
N GLN A 135 0.58 1.18 13.08
CA GLN A 135 -0.61 1.65 12.35
C GLN A 135 -0.87 3.13 12.58
N GLU A 136 -0.68 3.61 13.81
CA GLU A 136 -0.86 5.02 14.18
C GLU A 136 0.20 5.90 13.48
N THR A 137 1.47 5.48 13.47
CA THR A 137 2.56 6.16 12.75
C THR A 137 2.29 6.21 11.25
N MET A 138 1.97 5.07 10.62
CA MET A 138 1.72 5.03 9.18
C MET A 138 0.51 5.87 8.77
N SER A 139 -0.56 5.86 9.57
CA SER A 139 -1.76 6.66 9.30
C SER A 139 -1.52 8.16 9.44
N SER A 140 -0.72 8.57 10.42
CA SER A 140 -0.50 9.99 10.75
C SER A 140 0.66 10.63 9.97
N ARG A 141 1.66 9.85 9.55
CA ARG A 141 2.90 10.37 8.94
C ARG A 141 3.12 9.94 7.49
N VAL A 142 2.59 8.78 7.10
CA VAL A 142 2.75 8.20 5.75
C VAL A 142 1.40 8.09 5.03
N GLY A 143 0.37 8.75 5.57
CA GLY A 143 -1.01 8.76 5.07
C GLY A 143 -1.21 9.59 3.80
N VAL A 144 -2.35 10.29 3.73
CA VAL A 144 -2.76 11.05 2.54
C VAL A 144 -1.81 12.21 2.26
N LEU A 145 -1.49 13.01 3.29
CA LEU A 145 -0.57 14.15 3.20
C LEU A 145 0.74 13.76 3.86
N ARG A 146 1.85 14.10 3.21
CA ARG A 146 3.19 13.77 3.66
C ARG A 146 4.06 15.03 3.64
N SER A 147 5.04 15.07 4.52
CA SER A 147 6.06 16.12 4.58
C SER A 147 7.39 15.51 5.00
N ALA A 148 8.51 16.14 4.63
CA ALA A 148 9.83 15.67 5.04
C ALA A 148 9.96 15.46 6.57
N PRO A 149 9.51 16.39 7.44
CA PRO A 149 9.56 16.15 8.89
C PRO A 149 8.72 14.96 9.35
N GLY A 150 7.51 14.80 8.80
CA GLY A 150 6.62 13.68 9.15
C GLY A 150 7.20 12.33 8.74
N LEU A 151 7.78 12.24 7.54
CA LEU A 151 8.42 11.03 7.05
C LEU A 151 9.69 10.68 7.84
N ALA A 152 10.49 11.68 8.23
CA ALA A 152 11.65 11.47 9.08
C ALA A 152 11.24 10.95 10.49
N GLU A 153 10.18 11.50 11.07
CA GLU A 153 9.62 11.02 12.34
C GLU A 153 9.12 9.57 12.21
N ALA A 154 8.46 9.24 11.10
CA ALA A 154 8.03 7.86 10.83
C ALA A 154 9.23 6.90 10.80
N GLY A 155 10.31 7.24 10.09
CA GLY A 155 11.52 6.43 10.04
C GLY A 155 12.09 6.12 11.43
N VAL A 156 12.22 7.14 12.29
CA VAL A 156 12.70 6.96 13.68
C VAL A 156 11.82 6.01 14.48
N VAL A 157 10.49 6.11 14.35
CA VAL A 157 9.57 5.22 15.06
C VAL A 157 9.67 3.80 14.50
N LEU A 158 9.73 3.62 13.17
CA LEU A 158 9.86 2.32 12.54
C LEU A 158 11.15 1.61 12.97
N ASP A 159 12.27 2.32 13.04
CA ASP A 159 13.55 1.78 13.54
C ASP A 159 13.46 1.34 15.00
N LYS A 160 12.81 2.16 15.85
CA LYS A 160 12.55 1.79 17.25
C LYS A 160 11.71 0.51 17.34
N LEU A 161 10.65 0.40 16.54
CA LEU A 161 9.78 -0.78 16.52
C LEU A 161 10.52 -2.02 16.00
N ALA A 162 11.43 -1.87 15.03
CA ALA A 162 12.26 -2.95 14.52
C ALA A 162 13.15 -3.57 15.60
N GLY A 163 13.62 -2.76 16.55
CA GLY A 163 14.40 -3.22 17.69
C GLY A 163 13.59 -3.97 18.76
N HIS A 164 12.25 -4.00 18.67
CA HIS A 164 11.41 -4.68 19.64
C HIS A 164 11.21 -6.15 19.27
N ALA A 165 12.21 -6.97 19.60
CA ALA A 165 12.23 -8.39 19.29
C ALA A 165 11.10 -9.17 19.98
N ALA A 166 10.50 -10.11 19.26
CA ALA A 166 9.52 -11.03 19.80
C ALA A 166 10.17 -12.03 20.76
N GLU A 167 9.55 -12.25 21.92
CA GLU A 167 9.95 -13.32 22.85
C GLU A 167 9.45 -14.70 22.42
N THR A 168 8.42 -14.73 21.56
CA THR A 168 7.82 -15.97 21.06
C THR A 168 7.59 -15.90 19.56
N VAL A 169 7.54 -17.08 18.92
CA VAL A 169 7.22 -17.19 17.49
C VAL A 169 5.74 -17.51 17.35
N ASP A 170 4.94 -16.50 17.03
CA ASP A 170 3.52 -16.64 16.79
C ASP A 170 3.07 -15.88 15.53
N GLN A 171 1.78 -15.98 15.20
CA GLN A 171 1.21 -15.31 14.04
C GLN A 171 1.31 -13.78 14.15
N ALA A 172 1.13 -13.22 15.36
CA ALA A 172 1.14 -11.78 15.56
C ALA A 172 2.53 -11.20 15.28
N SER A 173 3.58 -11.90 15.70
CA SER A 173 4.97 -11.52 15.42
C SER A 173 5.32 -11.62 13.94
N TRP A 174 4.84 -12.63 13.21
CA TRP A 174 5.01 -12.70 11.76
C TRP A 174 4.30 -11.55 11.04
N GLU A 175 3.05 -11.28 11.40
CA GLU A 175 2.29 -10.18 10.81
C GLU A 175 2.93 -8.82 11.10
N ALA A 176 3.35 -8.58 12.34
CA ALA A 176 4.03 -7.34 12.73
C ALA A 176 5.35 -7.15 11.96
N THR A 177 6.14 -8.21 11.84
CA THR A 177 7.40 -8.19 11.06
C THR A 177 7.12 -7.81 9.61
N ASN A 178 6.18 -8.50 8.94
CA ASN A 178 5.82 -8.22 7.55
C ASN A 178 5.30 -6.79 7.34
N LEU A 179 4.42 -6.33 8.24
CA LEU A 179 3.88 -4.97 8.19
C LEU A 179 4.97 -3.93 8.39
N LEU A 180 5.90 -4.15 9.32
CA LEU A 180 7.00 -3.24 9.57
C LEU A 180 7.93 -3.15 8.36
N THR A 181 8.32 -4.30 7.79
CA THR A 181 9.16 -4.36 6.58
C THR A 181 8.54 -3.55 5.43
N ILE A 182 7.25 -3.75 5.15
CA ILE A 182 6.56 -3.01 4.08
C ILE A 182 6.44 -1.51 4.43
N SER A 183 6.18 -1.19 5.70
CA SER A 183 6.07 0.19 6.18
C SER A 183 7.38 0.97 6.01
N ALA A 184 8.52 0.34 6.34
CA ALA A 184 9.85 0.92 6.13
C ALA A 184 10.12 1.18 4.65
N ALA A 185 9.88 0.18 3.79
CA ALA A 185 10.05 0.34 2.35
C ALA A 185 9.18 1.46 1.76
N LEU A 186 7.93 1.59 2.21
CA LEU A 186 7.02 2.66 1.80
C LEU A 186 7.48 4.04 2.29
N ALA A 187 7.92 4.14 3.55
CA ALA A 187 8.38 5.40 4.14
C ALA A 187 9.65 5.90 3.43
N ASP A 188 10.62 5.02 3.18
CA ASP A 188 11.86 5.36 2.47
C ASP A 188 11.59 5.85 1.05
N ALA A 189 10.77 5.12 0.29
CA ALA A 189 10.39 5.53 -1.06
C ALA A 189 9.62 6.87 -1.07
N ALA A 190 8.74 7.09 -0.09
CA ALA A 190 8.00 8.34 0.05
C ALA A 190 8.89 9.53 0.44
N ALA A 191 9.92 9.31 1.27
CA ALA A 191 10.89 10.33 1.67
C ALA A 191 11.73 10.80 0.49
N LEU A 192 12.18 9.85 -0.34
CA LEU A 192 12.98 10.12 -1.54
C LEU A 192 12.19 10.81 -2.65
N ARG A 193 10.90 10.46 -2.84
CA ARG A 193 10.05 11.09 -3.87
C ARG A 193 9.64 12.51 -3.46
N GLN A 194 10.40 13.50 -3.93
CA GLN A 194 10.19 14.93 -3.68
C GLN A 194 9.34 15.59 -4.78
N GLU A 195 8.12 15.09 -4.95
CA GLU A 195 7.09 15.64 -5.83
C GLU A 195 5.71 15.22 -5.32
N THR A 196 4.67 15.72 -5.96
CA THR A 196 3.30 15.23 -5.82
C THR A 196 2.84 14.57 -7.12
N ARG A 197 2.45 13.29 -7.04
CA ARG A 197 1.99 12.49 -8.18
C ARG A 197 0.98 11.45 -7.73
N GLY A 198 -0.25 11.53 -8.26
CA GLY A 198 -1.30 10.55 -7.98
C GLY A 198 -1.64 10.50 -6.48
N SER A 199 -1.59 9.30 -5.88
CA SER A 199 -1.83 9.08 -4.45
C SER A 199 -0.63 9.42 -3.56
N HIS A 200 0.48 9.87 -4.13
CA HIS A 200 1.61 10.41 -3.38
C HIS A 200 1.55 11.93 -3.36
N TRP A 201 1.23 12.48 -2.19
CA TRP A 201 1.09 13.92 -1.99
C TRP A 201 2.09 14.43 -0.95
N ARG A 202 2.98 15.33 -1.37
CA ARG A 202 3.99 15.98 -0.55
C ARG A 202 3.65 17.46 -0.40
N GLU A 203 3.30 17.88 0.81
CA GLU A 203 2.96 19.30 1.08
C GLU A 203 4.16 20.23 0.87
N ASP A 204 5.36 19.73 1.10
CA ASP A 204 6.64 20.40 0.88
C ASP A 204 7.13 20.34 -0.57
N PHE A 205 6.50 19.52 -1.43
CA PHE A 205 6.76 19.40 -2.86
C PHE A 205 5.42 19.24 -3.63
N PRO A 206 4.63 20.32 -3.74
CA PRO A 206 3.23 20.25 -4.17
C PRO A 206 3.06 19.98 -5.66
N GLU A 207 4.11 20.18 -6.46
CA GLU A 207 4.07 20.04 -7.91
C GLU A 207 4.55 18.66 -8.37
N ARG A 208 4.04 18.25 -9.54
CA ARG A 208 4.57 17.10 -10.28
C ARG A 208 5.87 17.50 -10.98
N ASP A 209 6.88 16.64 -10.93
CA ASP A 209 8.18 16.90 -11.58
C ASP A 209 8.57 15.71 -12.46
N ASP A 210 8.20 15.80 -13.74
CA ASP A 210 8.50 14.78 -14.73
C ASP A 210 9.98 14.77 -15.16
N ALA A 211 10.75 15.83 -14.90
CA ALA A 211 12.16 15.89 -15.28
C ALA A 211 13.01 14.99 -14.37
N HIS A 212 12.68 14.92 -13.08
CA HIS A 212 13.42 14.14 -12.11
C HIS A 212 12.71 12.85 -11.67
N TRP A 213 11.36 12.84 -11.66
CA TRP A 213 10.59 11.78 -10.98
C TRP A 213 9.57 11.04 -11.87
N ALA A 214 9.69 11.16 -13.20
CA ALA A 214 8.96 10.32 -14.16
C ALA A 214 9.51 8.88 -14.17
N GLY A 215 9.10 8.08 -13.19
CA GLY A 215 9.57 6.72 -13.02
C GLY A 215 9.06 6.05 -11.74
N HIS A 216 9.68 4.93 -11.41
CA HIS A 216 9.35 4.07 -10.27
C HIS A 216 10.50 4.01 -9.28
N PHE A 217 10.19 3.71 -8.02
CA PHE A 217 11.20 3.39 -7.01
C PHE A 217 11.14 1.89 -6.71
N ASP A 218 12.26 1.22 -6.89
CA ASP A 218 12.44 -0.18 -6.53
C ASP A 218 13.15 -0.24 -5.18
N VAL A 219 12.51 -0.90 -4.21
CA VAL A 219 13.08 -1.10 -2.87
C VAL A 219 13.54 -2.54 -2.75
N ARG A 220 14.82 -2.73 -2.42
CA ARG A 220 15.40 -4.03 -2.09
C ARG A 220 15.82 -4.00 -0.62
N MET A 221 15.48 -5.06 0.11
CA MET A 221 15.97 -5.26 1.47
C MET A 221 17.00 -6.39 1.49
N ASP A 222 18.14 -6.14 2.13
CA ASP A 222 19.19 -7.12 2.35
C ASP A 222 19.67 -7.02 3.81
N ASP A 223 19.60 -8.13 4.55
CA ASP A 223 19.92 -8.19 5.98
C ASP A 223 19.36 -7.03 6.83
N GLY A 224 18.11 -6.65 6.57
CA GLY A 224 17.39 -5.58 7.28
C GLY A 224 17.72 -4.16 6.80
N ALA A 225 18.68 -3.97 5.90
CA ALA A 225 18.98 -2.69 5.28
C ALA A 225 18.20 -2.52 3.96
N THR A 226 17.56 -1.36 3.79
CA THR A 226 16.86 -1.01 2.55
C THR A 226 17.79 -0.26 1.59
N THR A 227 17.74 -0.63 0.32
CA THR A 227 18.32 0.13 -0.78
C THR A 227 17.19 0.51 -1.72
N VAL A 228 17.04 1.80 -1.99
CA VAL A 228 16.03 2.33 -2.91
C VAL A 228 16.70 2.80 -4.18
N THR A 229 16.23 2.32 -5.32
CA THR A 229 16.73 2.71 -6.65
C THR A 229 15.62 3.35 -7.45
N PHE A 230 15.90 4.47 -8.12
CA PHE A 230 14.96 5.08 -9.06
C PHE A 230 15.17 4.50 -10.46
N ALA A 231 14.08 4.06 -11.09
CA ALA A 231 14.03 3.56 -12.45
C ALA A 231 13.18 4.53 -13.30
N PRO A 232 13.80 5.31 -14.22
CA PRO A 232 13.07 6.18 -15.13
C PRO A 232 12.07 5.39 -15.98
N ALA A 233 10.85 5.90 -16.10
CA ALA A 233 9.80 5.35 -16.95
C ALA A 233 9.04 6.52 -17.59
N PRO A 234 9.65 7.20 -18.59
CA PRO A 234 9.02 8.31 -19.27
C PRO A 234 7.77 7.87 -20.03
N ALA A 235 6.85 8.81 -20.22
CA ALA A 235 5.65 8.62 -21.03
C ALA A 235 6.02 8.06 -22.42
N THR A 236 5.29 7.03 -22.84
CA THR A 236 5.51 6.35 -24.13
C THR A 236 4.59 6.86 -25.23
N ASP A 237 3.51 7.52 -24.85
CA ASP A 237 2.74 8.42 -25.68
C ASP A 237 3.53 9.72 -25.82
N GLY A 238 4.25 9.87 -26.94
CA GLY A 238 5.06 11.05 -27.24
C GLY A 238 4.33 12.33 -26.80
N GLY A 239 4.90 13.01 -25.81
CA GLY A 239 4.16 13.85 -24.87
C GLY A 239 3.06 14.69 -25.51
N LEU A 240 1.87 14.65 -24.91
CA LEU A 240 0.89 15.71 -25.09
C LEU A 240 1.52 17.00 -24.54
N ALA A 241 2.15 17.75 -25.44
CA ALA A 241 2.50 19.15 -25.26
C ALA A 241 1.24 20.01 -25.10
#